data_AF-A0AAW0Y7E3-F1
#
_entry.id   AF-A0AAW0Y7E3-F1
#
_cell.length_a   1.000
_cell.length_b   1.000
_cell.length_c   1.000
_cell.angle_alpha   90.00
_cell.angle_beta   90.00
_cell.angle_gamma   90.00
#
_symmetry.space_group_name_H-M   'P 1'
#
loop_
_entity.id
_entity.type
_entity.pdbx_description
1 polymer ?
#
loop_
_entity_poly.entity_id
_entity_poly.type
_entity_poly.pdbx_seq_one_letter_code
_entity_poly.pdbx_strand_id
1 'polypeptide(L)'
;MMENVLFVTAVYNLAQIKESLDGFERWAAHDSAQDSFCYLDDESSVDSEYVDLLLNPERYTGYVGPSAHRIWKSIYQENCFKPTQSFRPYADFRNIGELCLEKRAFYRAISGLHSSINVHLAAHYLLSDKNGFAESKDGVWGHNVEEFQRRFDPELTGGEGPLRLKNLYFVYLLELRALAKAAPYLESLEFYTGNEEIDSDVRKAVEDLLAVIQSFPEHFREETMFTGGLQATKLKEEFREHFRNISRIMDCVGCDKCRLWGKLQVTGLGTALKILFSGNFDQPLDQQLNLSAVKQTKFQLSRGEIVSLFNAFGRLSRSIMELDNFRQEILR
;
A
#
# COMPACT_ATOMS: atom_id res chain seq x y z
N MET A 1 1.16 -19.32 0.95
CA MET A 1 1.48 -19.69 2.35
C MET A 1 1.73 -18.49 3.26
N MET A 2 2.06 -17.29 2.73
CA MET A 2 2.09 -16.04 3.51
C MET A 2 0.72 -15.36 3.73
N GLU A 3 -0.32 -15.73 2.97
CA GLU A 3 -1.69 -15.24 3.22
C GLU A 3 -2.30 -15.76 4.53
N ASN A 4 -1.72 -16.80 5.14
CA ASN A 4 -2.27 -17.45 6.34
C ASN A 4 -1.52 -17.12 7.65
N VAL A 5 -0.39 -16.40 7.60
CA VAL A 5 0.48 -16.23 8.79
C VAL A 5 0.52 -14.77 9.30
N LEU A 6 -0.02 -13.81 8.53
CA LEU A 6 -0.22 -12.43 9.01
C LEU A 6 -1.64 -12.17 9.55
N PHE A 7 -2.46 -13.22 9.66
CA PHE A 7 -3.86 -13.12 10.00
C PHE A 7 -4.24 -14.16 11.05
N VAL A 8 -3.87 -13.86 12.30
CA VAL A 8 -4.51 -14.48 13.45
C VAL A 8 -5.02 -13.35 14.34
N THR A 9 -6.28 -12.98 14.13
CA THR A 9 -7.09 -12.42 15.21
C THR A 9 -8.41 -13.16 15.25
N ALA A 10 -8.52 -13.93 16.31
CA ALA A 10 -9.53 -14.91 16.65
C ALA A 10 -10.98 -14.46 16.47
N VAL A 11 -11.80 -15.42 16.02
CA VAL A 11 -13.25 -15.40 16.16
C VAL A 11 -13.59 -15.39 17.64
N TYR A 12 -14.19 -14.31 18.15
CA TYR A 12 -14.66 -14.27 19.53
C TYR A 12 -16.10 -13.75 19.69
N ASN A 13 -16.84 -14.43 20.57
CA ASN A 13 -18.22 -14.17 20.93
C ASN A 13 -18.36 -12.83 21.67
N LEU A 14 -19.57 -12.25 21.62
CA LEU A 14 -19.97 -10.92 22.14
C LEU A 14 -19.56 -10.56 23.60
N ALA A 15 -19.11 -11.52 24.42
CA ALA A 15 -18.64 -11.28 25.78
C ALA A 15 -17.16 -10.82 25.85
N GLN A 16 -16.33 -11.13 24.85
CA GLN A 16 -14.89 -10.81 24.82
C GLN A 16 -14.55 -9.43 24.23
N ILE A 17 -15.54 -8.74 23.66
CA ILE A 17 -15.39 -7.36 23.13
C ILE A 17 -14.98 -6.38 24.23
N LYS A 18 -15.30 -6.68 25.50
CA LYS A 18 -14.97 -5.82 26.64
C LYS A 18 -13.54 -5.99 27.15
N GLU A 19 -12.95 -7.16 26.97
CA GLU A 19 -11.55 -7.45 27.32
C GLU A 19 -10.57 -6.93 26.26
N SER A 20 -10.99 -6.87 24.99
CA SER A 20 -10.16 -6.36 23.91
C SER A 20 -9.96 -4.83 24.00
N LEU A 21 -10.98 -4.07 24.40
CA LEU A 21 -10.92 -2.62 24.65
C LEU A 21 -9.82 -2.21 25.64
N ASP A 22 -9.63 -2.99 26.71
CA ASP A 22 -8.59 -2.77 27.72
C ASP A 22 -7.16 -3.06 27.18
N GLY A 23 -7.07 -3.94 26.18
CA GLY A 23 -5.85 -4.17 25.41
C GLY A 23 -5.55 -3.02 24.46
N PHE A 24 -6.56 -2.52 23.74
CA PHE A 24 -6.45 -1.40 22.79
C PHE A 24 -6.03 -0.08 23.47
N GLU A 25 -6.53 0.23 24.67
CA GLU A 25 -6.11 1.44 25.43
C GLU A 25 -4.62 1.40 25.82
N ARG A 26 -4.06 0.21 26.06
CA ARG A 26 -2.61 0.05 26.33
C ARG A 26 -1.75 0.23 25.08
N TRP A 27 -2.32 0.11 23.89
CA TRP A 27 -1.60 0.25 22.62
C TRP A 27 -1.44 1.72 22.20
N ALA A 28 -2.48 2.53 22.37
CA ALA A 28 -2.46 3.96 22.03
C ALA A 28 -1.40 4.76 22.84
N ALA A 29 -1.13 4.35 24.09
CA ALA A 29 -0.16 5.01 24.96
C ALA A 29 1.31 4.80 24.53
N HIS A 30 1.60 3.82 23.66
CA HIS A 30 2.96 3.46 23.25
C HIS A 30 3.42 4.14 21.94
N ASP A 31 2.50 4.55 21.06
CA ASP A 31 2.79 4.76 19.62
C ASP A 31 2.75 6.24 19.13
N SER A 32 2.72 7.23 20.03
CA SER A 32 2.63 8.65 19.64
C SER A 32 3.96 9.23 19.13
N ALA A 33 4.17 9.27 17.80
CA ALA A 33 5.31 9.97 17.18
C ALA A 33 4.92 10.87 15.98
N GLN A 34 5.41 12.11 15.99
CA GLN A 34 5.15 13.16 15.00
C GLN A 34 6.06 13.02 13.76
N ASP A 35 5.71 12.18 12.76
CA ASP A 35 6.36 12.20 11.42
C ASP A 35 5.64 11.37 10.31
N SER A 36 4.29 11.25 10.37
CA SER A 36 3.53 10.44 9.39
C SER A 36 3.31 11.12 8.03
N PHE A 37 3.38 10.32 6.95
CA PHE A 37 3.11 10.68 5.56
C PHE A 37 1.62 10.70 5.18
N CYS A 38 0.77 10.05 5.97
CA CYS A 38 -0.68 10.03 5.78
C CYS A 38 -1.37 10.52 7.06
N TYR A 39 -2.64 10.94 6.94
CA TYR A 39 -3.46 11.15 8.13
C TYR A 39 -3.87 9.77 8.62
N LEU A 40 -3.20 9.32 9.68
CA LEU A 40 -3.78 8.32 10.55
C LEU A 40 -4.68 9.10 11.51
N ASP A 41 -5.96 8.78 11.51
CA ASP A 41 -6.83 9.21 12.59
C ASP A 41 -6.18 8.72 13.88
N ASP A 42 -6.06 9.61 14.88
CA ASP A 42 -5.51 9.25 16.18
C ASP A 42 -6.27 8.01 16.68
N GLU A 43 -5.58 6.97 17.12
CA GLU A 43 -6.25 5.74 17.62
C GLU A 43 -7.14 6.06 18.84
N SER A 44 -6.96 7.23 19.46
CA SER A 44 -7.83 7.77 20.52
C SER A 44 -9.02 8.60 20.00
N SER A 45 -9.15 8.79 18.69
CA SER A 45 -10.29 9.50 18.10
C SER A 45 -11.54 8.63 18.19
N VAL A 46 -12.62 9.22 18.69
CA VAL A 46 -13.91 8.56 18.95
C VAL A 46 -14.53 7.96 17.67
N ASP A 47 -14.11 8.43 16.50
CA ASP A 47 -14.62 8.00 15.19
C ASP A 47 -13.73 6.94 14.50
N SER A 48 -12.65 6.49 15.14
CA SER A 48 -11.76 5.44 14.60
C SER A 48 -12.12 4.06 15.14
N GLU A 49 -12.34 3.10 14.24
CA GLU A 49 -12.69 1.72 14.57
C GLU A 49 -11.74 0.73 13.90
N TYR A 50 -11.37 -0.34 14.61
CA TYR A 50 -10.61 -1.44 14.05
C TYR A 50 -11.49 -2.29 13.13
N VAL A 51 -11.00 -2.56 11.91
CA VAL A 51 -11.72 -3.35 10.91
C VAL A 51 -10.97 -4.63 10.61
N ASP A 52 -11.69 -5.75 10.61
CA ASP A 52 -11.15 -7.04 10.15
C ASP A 52 -11.09 -7.09 8.62
N LEU A 53 -9.86 -7.15 8.09
CA LEU A 53 -9.58 -7.19 6.66
C LEU A 53 -9.95 -8.53 6.00
N LEU A 54 -9.99 -9.64 6.76
CA LEU A 54 -10.38 -10.96 6.25
C LEU A 54 -11.85 -10.99 5.86
N LEU A 55 -12.70 -10.33 6.66
CA LEU A 55 -14.12 -10.18 6.39
C LEU A 55 -14.40 -9.14 5.30
N ASN A 56 -13.41 -8.29 5.00
CA ASN A 56 -13.52 -7.18 4.07
C ASN A 56 -12.49 -7.26 2.94
N PRO A 57 -12.45 -8.36 2.14
CA PRO A 57 -11.46 -8.50 1.08
C PRO A 57 -11.62 -7.45 -0.03
N GLU A 58 -10.51 -7.04 -0.64
CA GLU A 58 -10.49 -6.19 -1.83
C GLU A 58 -10.98 -7.01 -3.04
N ARG A 59 -12.14 -6.63 -3.58
CA ARG A 59 -12.77 -7.31 -4.71
C ARG A 59 -13.71 -6.36 -5.45
N TYR A 60 -14.37 -6.83 -6.51
CA TYR A 60 -15.37 -6.03 -7.22
C TYR A 60 -16.50 -5.54 -6.29
N THR A 61 -16.82 -4.25 -6.39
CA THR A 61 -17.86 -3.59 -5.57
C THR A 61 -18.96 -2.90 -6.39
N GLY A 62 -18.83 -2.90 -7.72
CA GLY A 62 -19.70 -2.10 -8.59
C GLY A 62 -19.45 -0.59 -8.55
N TYR A 63 -18.43 -0.11 -7.81
CA TYR A 63 -18.10 1.32 -7.77
C TYR A 63 -17.50 1.80 -9.10
N VAL A 64 -18.32 2.48 -9.92
CA VAL A 64 -17.96 2.92 -11.28
C VAL A 64 -18.48 4.32 -11.61
N GLY A 65 -18.18 4.79 -12.82
CA GLY A 65 -18.79 6.00 -13.38
C GLY A 65 -18.19 7.32 -12.88
N PRO A 66 -18.92 8.45 -13.02
CA PRO A 66 -18.39 9.78 -12.76
C PRO A 66 -17.84 9.98 -11.35
N SER A 67 -18.39 9.28 -10.34
CA SER A 67 -17.89 9.38 -8.97
C SER A 67 -16.48 8.83 -8.85
N ALA A 68 -16.25 7.59 -9.29
CA ALA A 68 -14.93 6.95 -9.30
C ALA A 68 -13.92 7.73 -10.16
N HIS A 69 -14.36 8.23 -11.33
CA HIS A 69 -13.50 9.02 -12.22
C HIS A 69 -13.06 10.34 -11.59
N ARG A 70 -13.93 11.03 -10.84
CA ARG A 70 -13.56 12.26 -10.13
C ARG A 70 -12.51 12.01 -9.06
N ILE A 71 -12.67 10.94 -8.27
CA ILE A 71 -11.68 10.56 -7.25
C ILE A 71 -10.31 10.34 -7.89
N TRP A 72 -10.21 9.46 -8.89
CA TRP A 72 -8.93 9.20 -9.55
C TRP A 72 -8.36 10.46 -10.21
N LYS A 73 -9.20 11.26 -10.87
CA LYS A 73 -8.76 12.54 -11.46
C LYS A 73 -8.13 13.45 -10.39
N SER A 74 -8.77 13.60 -9.24
CA SER A 74 -8.24 14.40 -8.13
C SER A 74 -6.90 13.83 -7.61
N ILE A 75 -6.78 12.51 -7.44
CA ILE A 75 -5.53 11.86 -7.00
C ILE A 75 -4.40 12.12 -8.00
N TYR A 76 -4.64 11.95 -9.32
CA TYR A 76 -3.61 12.23 -10.32
C TYR A 76 -3.26 13.72 -10.43
N GLN A 77 -4.20 14.61 -10.10
CA GLN A 77 -3.99 16.07 -10.08
C GLN A 77 -3.14 16.53 -8.88
N GLU A 78 -3.00 15.72 -7.84
CA GLU A 78 -2.00 15.95 -6.77
C GLU A 78 -0.56 15.83 -7.28
N ASN A 79 -0.31 15.36 -8.51
CA ASN A 79 1.01 15.33 -9.12
C ASN A 79 1.50 16.73 -9.55
N CYS A 80 1.59 17.66 -8.59
CA CYS A 80 1.88 19.07 -8.81
C CYS A 80 3.13 19.53 -8.03
N PHE A 81 4.24 18.80 -8.17
CA PHE A 81 5.54 19.22 -7.64
C PHE A 81 5.95 20.61 -8.16
N LYS A 82 6.46 21.48 -7.27
CA LYS A 82 6.76 22.89 -7.56
C LYS A 82 7.74 22.99 -8.73
N PRO A 83 7.37 23.57 -9.88
CA PRO A 83 8.27 23.65 -11.02
C PRO A 83 9.40 24.64 -10.73
N THR A 84 10.63 24.25 -11.08
CA THR A 84 11.64 25.22 -11.50
C THR A 84 11.14 25.87 -12.81
N GLN A 85 10.53 27.04 -12.67
CA GLN A 85 10.38 28.10 -13.69
C GLN A 85 9.72 27.81 -15.05
N SER A 86 8.92 26.75 -15.23
CA SER A 86 8.10 26.62 -16.46
C SER A 86 6.61 26.50 -16.15
N PHE A 87 5.89 27.58 -16.45
CA PHE A 87 4.43 27.70 -16.39
C PHE A 87 3.78 26.80 -17.45
N ARG A 88 3.42 25.56 -17.07
CA ARG A 88 2.36 24.81 -17.76
C ARG A 88 1.35 24.32 -16.71
N PRO A 89 0.13 24.91 -16.66
CA PRO A 89 -0.88 24.59 -15.65
C PRO A 89 -1.45 23.16 -15.73
N TYR A 90 -1.17 22.44 -16.83
CA TYR A 90 -1.61 21.08 -17.06
C TYR A 90 -0.42 20.24 -17.51
N ALA A 91 -0.04 19.25 -16.69
CA ALA A 91 0.92 18.23 -17.10
C ALA A 91 0.27 17.36 -18.18
N ASP A 92 0.83 17.36 -19.40
CA ASP A 92 0.42 16.39 -20.42
C ASP A 92 1.02 15.02 -20.07
N PHE A 93 0.21 14.15 -19.48
CA PHE A 93 0.62 12.79 -19.11
C PHE A 93 0.94 11.89 -20.32
N ARG A 94 0.75 12.36 -21.57
CA ARG A 94 1.17 11.63 -22.78
C ARG A 94 2.69 11.55 -22.93
N ASN A 95 3.43 12.51 -22.35
CA ASN A 95 4.88 12.54 -22.37
C ASN A 95 5.46 12.42 -20.94
N ILE A 96 5.26 11.28 -20.28
CA ILE A 96 5.84 10.97 -18.96
C ILE A 96 7.37 11.15 -18.95
N GLY A 97 8.03 10.93 -20.10
CA GLY A 97 9.46 11.13 -20.32
C GLY A 97 9.94 12.58 -20.20
N GLU A 98 9.03 13.56 -20.36
CA GLU A 98 9.32 15.01 -20.24
C GLU A 98 9.05 15.54 -18.82
N LEU A 99 8.43 14.73 -17.96
CA LEU A 99 8.25 15.05 -16.55
C LEU A 99 9.57 14.91 -15.79
N CYS A 100 9.79 15.79 -14.80
CA CYS A 100 10.84 15.65 -13.80
C CYS A 100 10.74 14.28 -13.10
N LEU A 101 11.87 13.77 -12.58
CA LEU A 101 11.98 12.44 -11.99
C LEU A 101 10.91 12.18 -10.92
N GLU A 102 10.64 13.19 -10.11
CA GLU A 102 9.71 13.21 -8.98
C GLU A 102 8.27 13.03 -9.44
N LYS A 103 7.85 13.84 -10.42
CA LYS A 103 6.53 13.78 -11.04
C LYS A 103 6.30 12.43 -11.70
N ARG A 104 7.34 11.88 -12.33
CA ARG A 104 7.31 10.56 -12.96
C ARG A 104 7.16 9.45 -11.92
N ALA A 105 7.95 9.47 -10.85
CA ALA A 105 7.89 8.47 -9.79
C ALA A 105 6.51 8.48 -9.10
N PHE A 106 5.98 9.65 -8.76
CA PHE A 106 4.64 9.79 -8.20
C PHE A 106 3.57 9.22 -9.14
N TYR A 107 3.58 9.63 -10.41
CA TYR A 107 2.64 9.11 -11.41
C TYR A 107 2.68 7.58 -11.50
N ARG A 108 3.89 7.00 -11.59
CA ARG A 108 4.06 5.55 -11.70
C ARG A 108 3.61 4.82 -10.44
N ALA A 109 3.85 5.38 -9.25
CA ALA A 109 3.39 4.79 -8.00
C ALA A 109 1.85 4.76 -7.93
N ILE A 110 1.18 5.89 -8.20
CA ILE A 110 -0.29 5.97 -8.22
C ILE A 110 -0.89 5.12 -9.35
N SER A 111 -0.25 5.09 -10.52
CA SER A 111 -0.66 4.25 -11.65
C SER A 111 -0.52 2.76 -11.36
N GLY A 112 0.54 2.36 -10.66
CA GLY A 112 0.72 0.99 -10.20
C GLY A 112 -0.33 0.59 -9.18
N LEU A 113 -0.62 1.45 -8.21
CA LEU A 113 -1.68 1.23 -7.23
C LEU A 113 -3.06 1.10 -7.90
N HIS A 114 -3.40 2.02 -8.79
CA HIS A 114 -4.65 1.95 -9.57
C HIS A 114 -4.73 0.65 -10.40
N SER A 115 -3.59 0.20 -10.95
CA SER A 115 -3.52 -1.07 -11.67
C SER A 115 -3.76 -2.25 -10.75
N SER A 116 -3.18 -2.26 -9.54
CA SER A 116 -3.40 -3.29 -8.52
C SER A 116 -4.88 -3.47 -8.18
N ILE A 117 -5.59 -2.36 -7.92
CA ILE A 117 -7.03 -2.37 -7.62
C ILE A 117 -7.83 -2.94 -8.80
N ASN A 118 -7.47 -2.54 -10.03
CA ASN A 118 -8.11 -3.01 -11.24
C ASN A 118 -7.84 -4.50 -11.53
N VAL A 119 -6.70 -5.04 -11.09
CA VAL A 119 -6.42 -6.49 -11.15
C VAL A 119 -7.27 -7.24 -10.12
N HIS A 120 -7.34 -6.75 -8.87
CA HIS A 120 -8.16 -7.39 -7.82
C HIS A 120 -9.63 -7.46 -8.18
N LEU A 121 -10.21 -6.37 -8.69
CA LEU A 121 -11.62 -6.39 -9.09
C LEU A 121 -11.88 -7.35 -10.25
N ALA A 122 -10.91 -7.53 -11.16
CA ALA A 122 -11.07 -8.46 -12.28
C ALA A 122 -10.90 -9.92 -11.81
N ALA A 123 -9.97 -10.19 -10.88
CA ALA A 123 -9.70 -11.53 -10.35
C ALA A 123 -10.80 -12.01 -9.39
N HIS A 124 -11.40 -11.08 -8.64
CA HIS A 124 -12.51 -11.35 -7.73
C HIS A 124 -13.75 -10.56 -8.17
N TYR A 125 -14.26 -10.92 -9.36
CA TYR A 125 -15.43 -10.32 -9.96
C TYR A 125 -16.71 -11.05 -9.56
N LEU A 126 -17.84 -10.34 -9.45
CA LEU A 126 -19.15 -10.95 -9.24
C LEU A 126 -19.71 -11.47 -10.57
N LEU A 127 -19.56 -12.77 -10.83
CA LEU A 127 -19.95 -13.40 -12.10
C LEU A 127 -21.47 -13.58 -12.23
N SER A 128 -22.17 -13.76 -11.11
CA SER A 128 -23.62 -13.97 -11.07
C SER A 128 -24.44 -12.73 -11.46
N ASP A 129 -23.83 -11.55 -11.58
CA ASP A 129 -24.51 -10.32 -12.02
C ASP A 129 -24.92 -10.37 -13.51
N LYS A 130 -24.30 -11.26 -14.31
CA LYS A 130 -24.60 -11.41 -15.74
C LYS A 130 -25.93 -12.13 -16.04
N ASN A 131 -26.44 -12.96 -15.12
CA ASN A 131 -27.61 -13.82 -15.33
C ASN A 131 -28.78 -13.41 -14.44
N GLY A 132 -29.23 -12.16 -14.58
CA GLY A 132 -30.34 -11.57 -13.82
C GLY A 132 -31.40 -12.60 -13.42
N PHE A 133 -31.56 -12.72 -12.09
CA PHE A 133 -32.46 -13.62 -11.36
C PHE A 133 -31.91 -15.04 -11.08
N ALA A 134 -31.51 -15.18 -9.81
CA ALA A 134 -31.27 -16.41 -9.05
C ALA A 134 -29.91 -17.09 -9.24
N GLU A 135 -28.96 -16.83 -8.33
CA GLU A 135 -28.00 -17.85 -7.85
C GLU A 135 -27.24 -17.37 -6.59
N SER A 136 -27.58 -17.97 -5.44
CA SER A 136 -27.02 -17.78 -4.09
C SER A 136 -27.16 -16.37 -3.46
N LYS A 137 -27.36 -16.29 -2.13
CA LYS A 137 -27.36 -15.01 -1.40
C LYS A 137 -25.98 -14.32 -1.42
N ASP A 138 -24.91 -15.08 -1.68
CA ASP A 138 -23.52 -14.62 -1.56
C ASP A 138 -22.86 -14.31 -2.91
N GLY A 139 -23.49 -14.68 -4.03
CA GLY A 139 -23.00 -14.48 -5.39
C GLY A 139 -21.86 -15.42 -5.78
N VAL A 140 -21.70 -15.67 -7.09
CA VAL A 140 -20.58 -16.45 -7.61
C VAL A 140 -19.42 -15.50 -7.91
N TRP A 141 -18.28 -15.70 -7.26
CA TRP A 141 -17.09 -14.87 -7.40
C TRP A 141 -15.98 -15.60 -8.16
N GLY A 142 -15.27 -14.91 -9.05
CA GLY A 142 -14.14 -15.49 -9.77
C GLY A 142 -13.51 -14.56 -10.80
N HIS A 143 -12.61 -15.11 -11.61
CA HIS A 143 -11.89 -14.40 -12.65
C HIS A 143 -12.81 -13.96 -13.78
N ASN A 144 -12.79 -12.67 -14.09
CA ASN A 144 -13.44 -12.10 -15.26
C ASN A 144 -12.37 -11.67 -16.28
N VAL A 145 -12.01 -12.62 -17.15
CA VAL A 145 -10.99 -12.45 -18.21
C VAL A 145 -11.33 -11.28 -19.14
N GLU A 146 -12.61 -11.12 -19.49
CA GLU A 146 -13.09 -10.03 -20.35
C GLU A 146 -12.82 -8.66 -19.71
N GLU A 147 -13.10 -8.49 -18.42
CA GLU A 147 -12.83 -7.25 -17.68
C GLU A 147 -11.33 -6.98 -17.54
N PHE A 148 -10.53 -8.04 -17.35
CA PHE A 148 -9.07 -7.93 -17.33
C PHE A 148 -8.52 -7.46 -18.68
N GLN A 149 -8.90 -8.14 -19.78
CA GLN A 149 -8.48 -7.78 -21.14
C GLN A 149 -8.93 -6.36 -21.50
N ARG A 150 -10.17 -5.97 -21.22
CA ARG A 150 -10.66 -4.60 -21.47
C ARG A 150 -9.77 -3.51 -20.84
N ARG A 151 -9.11 -3.82 -19.72
CA ARG A 151 -8.28 -2.86 -18.96
C ARG A 151 -6.79 -2.92 -19.30
N PHE A 152 -6.29 -4.09 -19.72
CA PHE A 152 -4.86 -4.36 -19.83
C PHE A 152 -4.39 -4.94 -21.17
N ASP A 153 -5.30 -5.40 -22.03
CA ASP A 153 -4.95 -5.90 -23.35
C ASP A 153 -4.37 -4.77 -24.23
N PRO A 154 -3.23 -4.99 -24.90
CA PRO A 154 -2.58 -3.95 -25.72
C PRO A 154 -3.45 -3.47 -26.87
N GLU A 155 -4.24 -4.32 -27.52
CA GLU A 155 -5.07 -3.95 -28.66
C GLU A 155 -6.29 -3.14 -28.20
N LEU A 156 -6.97 -3.60 -27.15
CA LEU A 156 -8.16 -2.92 -26.61
C LEU A 156 -7.85 -1.57 -25.95
N THR A 157 -6.62 -1.38 -25.49
CA THR A 157 -6.21 -0.17 -24.76
C THR A 157 -5.30 0.75 -25.56
N GLY A 158 -5.00 0.44 -26.82
CA GLY A 158 -4.06 1.23 -27.63
C GLY A 158 -2.63 1.24 -27.07
N GLY A 159 -2.20 0.15 -26.44
CA GLY A 159 -0.86 -0.01 -25.85
C GLY A 159 -0.70 0.45 -24.40
N GLU A 160 -1.73 1.07 -23.80
CA GLU A 160 -1.68 1.60 -22.44
C GLU A 160 -1.69 0.51 -21.35
N GLY A 161 -2.38 -0.60 -21.60
CA GLY A 161 -2.53 -1.71 -20.66
C GLY A 161 -1.18 -2.26 -20.17
N PRO A 162 -0.25 -2.65 -21.07
CA PRO A 162 1.09 -3.07 -20.68
C PRO A 162 1.89 -2.01 -19.92
N LEU A 163 1.71 -0.71 -20.22
CA LEU A 163 2.38 0.38 -19.50
C LEU A 163 1.89 0.49 -18.05
N ARG A 164 0.58 0.32 -17.84
CA ARG A 164 -0.04 0.25 -16.50
C ARG A 164 0.49 -0.94 -15.70
N LEU A 165 0.62 -2.11 -16.33
CA LEU A 165 1.21 -3.28 -15.69
C LEU A 165 2.70 -3.06 -15.33
N LYS A 166 3.49 -2.38 -16.17
CA LYS A 166 4.86 -1.98 -15.79
C LYS A 166 4.88 -1.04 -14.59
N ASN A 167 3.87 -0.21 -14.40
CA ASN A 167 3.74 0.64 -13.21
C ASN A 167 3.35 -0.17 -11.96
N LEU A 168 2.58 -1.26 -12.11
CA LEU A 168 2.32 -2.20 -11.02
C LEU A 168 3.63 -2.83 -10.50
N TYR A 169 4.49 -3.33 -11.39
CA TYR A 169 5.81 -3.84 -10.98
C TYR A 169 6.71 -2.75 -10.40
N PHE A 170 6.60 -1.50 -10.88
CA PHE A 170 7.35 -0.38 -10.31
C PHE A 170 7.00 -0.15 -8.84
N VAL A 171 5.70 -0.06 -8.50
CA VAL A 171 5.29 0.15 -7.11
C VAL A 171 5.61 -1.06 -6.23
N TYR A 172 5.51 -2.28 -6.77
CA TYR A 172 5.94 -3.50 -6.08
C TYR A 172 7.41 -3.46 -5.70
N LEU A 173 8.30 -3.10 -6.65
CA LEU A 173 9.73 -3.00 -6.39
C LEU A 173 10.08 -1.84 -5.44
N LEU A 174 9.31 -0.76 -5.47
CA LEU A 174 9.47 0.37 -4.54
C LEU A 174 9.16 -0.04 -3.10
N GLU A 175 8.04 -0.73 -2.86
CA GLU A 175 7.68 -1.23 -1.53
C GLU A 175 8.58 -2.38 -1.08
N LEU A 176 8.96 -3.29 -2.00
CA LEU A 176 9.94 -4.35 -1.75
C LEU A 176 11.26 -3.76 -1.22
N ARG A 177 11.72 -2.67 -1.85
CA ARG A 177 12.94 -1.98 -1.42
C ARG A 177 12.77 -1.30 -0.06
N ALA A 178 11.61 -0.67 0.19
CA ALA A 178 11.33 -0.11 1.51
C ALA A 178 11.39 -1.18 2.61
N LEU A 179 10.78 -2.34 2.38
CA LEU A 179 10.83 -3.48 3.30
C LEU A 179 12.27 -3.99 3.51
N ALA A 180 13.05 -4.15 2.43
CA ALA A 180 14.46 -4.55 2.51
C ALA A 180 15.27 -3.57 3.37
N LYS A 181 15.04 -2.26 3.19
CA LYS A 181 15.75 -1.18 3.88
C LYS A 181 15.34 -1.08 5.36
N ALA A 182 14.07 -1.32 5.69
CA ALA A 182 13.57 -1.32 7.06
C ALA A 182 13.77 -2.64 7.81
N ALA A 183 14.30 -3.68 7.17
CA ALA A 183 14.39 -5.02 7.75
C ALA A 183 15.02 -5.07 9.16
N PRO A 184 16.18 -4.43 9.43
CA PRO A 184 16.77 -4.45 10.78
C PRO A 184 15.89 -3.80 11.85
N TYR A 185 15.07 -2.81 11.47
CA TYR A 185 14.11 -2.19 12.38
C TYR A 185 12.89 -3.10 12.60
N LEU A 186 12.33 -3.67 11.53
CA LEU A 186 11.16 -4.54 11.60
C LEU A 186 11.43 -5.83 12.39
N GLU A 187 12.63 -6.40 12.26
CA GLU A 187 13.09 -7.57 13.02
C GLU A 187 13.23 -7.28 14.53
N SER A 188 13.46 -6.01 14.90
CA SER A 188 13.58 -5.60 16.31
C SER A 188 12.24 -5.39 17.01
N LEU A 189 11.12 -5.46 16.29
CA LEU A 189 9.79 -5.21 16.83
C LEU A 189 9.22 -6.45 17.54
N GLU A 190 8.45 -6.20 18.60
CA GLU A 190 7.84 -7.27 19.40
C GLU A 190 6.53 -7.80 18.81
N PHE A 191 5.86 -7.01 17.94
CA PHE A 191 4.54 -7.31 17.35
C PHE A 191 3.45 -7.65 18.37
N TYR A 192 3.45 -7.00 19.54
CA TYR A 192 2.57 -7.31 20.66
C TYR A 192 1.06 -7.28 20.30
N THR A 193 0.37 -8.39 20.55
CA THR A 193 -1.11 -8.53 20.43
C THR A 193 -1.76 -8.87 21.76
N GLY A 194 -0.98 -9.16 22.81
CA GLY A 194 -1.45 -9.70 24.09
C GLY A 194 -1.52 -11.23 24.13
N ASN A 195 -1.15 -11.91 23.05
CA ASN A 195 -0.99 -13.36 23.00
C ASN A 195 0.43 -13.72 22.54
N GLU A 196 1.24 -14.26 23.44
CA GLU A 196 2.66 -14.58 23.20
C GLU A 196 2.88 -15.57 22.05
N GLU A 197 1.97 -16.53 21.83
CA GLU A 197 2.06 -17.50 20.74
C GLU A 197 1.89 -16.81 19.38
N ILE A 198 0.87 -15.94 19.26
CA ILE A 198 0.63 -15.16 18.05
C ILE A 198 1.78 -14.17 17.79
N ASP A 199 2.27 -13.50 18.84
CA ASP A 199 3.36 -12.53 18.72
C ASP A 199 4.65 -13.22 18.21
N SER A 200 4.92 -14.44 18.70
CA SER A 200 6.05 -15.26 18.23
C SER A 200 5.88 -15.68 16.77
N ASP A 201 4.68 -16.13 16.38
CA ASP A 201 4.39 -16.55 15.00
C ASP A 201 4.50 -15.40 14.00
N VAL A 202 3.98 -14.22 14.36
CA VAL A 202 4.08 -13.02 13.52
C VAL A 202 5.54 -12.61 13.35
N ARG A 203 6.33 -12.61 14.43
CA ARG A 203 7.75 -12.25 14.36
C ARG A 203 8.49 -13.18 13.41
N LYS A 204 8.29 -14.49 13.53
CA LYS A 204 8.91 -15.48 12.65
C LYS A 204 8.48 -15.32 11.19
N ALA A 205 7.21 -15.04 10.94
CA ALA A 205 6.71 -14.82 9.58
C ALA A 205 7.31 -13.56 8.93
N VAL A 206 7.50 -12.51 9.73
CA VAL A 206 8.16 -11.28 9.29
C VAL A 206 9.64 -11.56 8.98
N GLU A 207 10.35 -12.27 9.86
CA GLU A 207 11.75 -12.68 9.64
C GLU A 207 11.89 -13.49 8.33
N ASP A 208 11.05 -14.51 8.13
CA ASP A 208 11.07 -15.36 6.93
C ASP A 208 10.81 -14.53 5.65
N LEU A 209 9.84 -13.62 5.68
CA LEU A 209 9.54 -12.73 4.56
C LEU A 209 10.73 -11.79 4.27
N LEU A 210 11.30 -11.15 5.30
CA LEU A 210 12.41 -10.22 5.12
C LEU A 210 13.67 -10.92 4.60
N ALA A 211 13.95 -12.15 5.03
CA ALA A 211 15.03 -12.96 4.49
C ALA A 211 14.87 -13.21 2.98
N VAL A 212 13.65 -13.53 2.53
CA VAL A 212 13.35 -13.66 1.08
C VAL A 212 13.57 -12.34 0.35
N ILE A 213 13.09 -11.23 0.91
CA ILE A 213 13.23 -9.89 0.31
C ILE A 213 14.70 -9.47 0.19
N GLN A 214 15.51 -9.73 1.21
CA GLN A 214 16.95 -9.43 1.22
C GLN A 214 17.74 -10.29 0.23
N SER A 215 17.30 -11.52 -0.02
CA SER A 215 17.93 -12.41 -1.00
C SER A 215 17.73 -11.98 -2.47
N PHE A 216 16.78 -11.07 -2.73
CA PHE A 216 16.48 -10.60 -4.08
C PHE A 216 17.62 -9.70 -4.61
N PRO A 217 18.24 -10.03 -5.76
CA PRO A 217 19.49 -9.38 -6.19
C PRO A 217 19.32 -7.98 -6.81
N GLU A 218 18.13 -7.67 -7.33
CA GLU A 218 17.89 -6.43 -8.08
C GLU A 218 16.98 -5.47 -7.34
N HIS A 219 17.52 -4.81 -6.32
CA HIS A 219 16.79 -3.71 -5.68
C HIS A 219 16.81 -2.44 -6.54
N PHE A 220 15.74 -1.65 -6.42
CA PHE A 220 15.62 -0.33 -7.04
C PHE A 220 16.85 0.56 -6.75
N ARG A 221 17.47 1.13 -7.78
CA ARG A 221 18.65 2.02 -7.63
C ARG A 221 18.24 3.36 -7.00
N GLU A 222 18.54 3.53 -5.71
CA GLU A 222 18.13 4.69 -4.89
C GLU A 222 18.85 6.01 -5.22
N GLU A 223 20.02 5.90 -5.85
CA GLU A 223 21.05 6.96 -5.94
C GLU A 223 20.57 8.28 -6.54
N THR A 224 19.45 8.28 -7.26
CA THR A 224 18.94 9.46 -7.99
C THR A 224 17.79 10.18 -7.30
N MET A 225 17.10 9.58 -6.32
CA MET A 225 15.87 10.16 -5.75
C MET A 225 15.86 10.27 -4.22
N PHE A 226 16.52 9.34 -3.52
CA PHE A 226 16.35 9.17 -2.07
C PHE A 226 17.62 9.48 -1.24
N THR A 227 18.72 9.88 -1.87
CA THR A 227 20.02 10.10 -1.22
C THR A 227 20.14 11.50 -0.59
N GLY A 228 20.65 11.53 0.65
CA GLY A 228 20.59 12.66 1.59
C GLY A 228 21.25 13.96 1.14
N GLY A 229 20.41 14.95 0.80
CA GLY A 229 20.77 16.34 0.57
C GLY A 229 19.56 17.26 0.72
N LEU A 230 19.76 18.58 0.65
CA LEU A 230 18.69 19.59 0.78
C LEU A 230 17.52 19.36 -0.21
N GLN A 231 17.81 18.84 -1.40
CA GLN A 231 16.80 18.51 -2.40
C GLN A 231 15.95 17.30 -2.00
N ALA A 232 16.56 16.23 -1.45
CA ALA A 232 15.85 15.06 -0.97
C ALA A 232 14.94 15.37 0.23
N THR A 233 15.39 16.24 1.15
CA THR A 233 14.54 16.69 2.28
C THR A 233 13.33 17.50 1.81
N LYS A 234 13.52 18.40 0.85
CA LYS A 234 12.41 19.15 0.25
C LYS A 234 11.44 18.21 -0.46
N LEU A 235 11.98 17.24 -1.19
CA LEU A 235 11.19 16.26 -1.91
C LEU A 235 10.38 15.36 -0.97
N LYS A 236 10.98 14.93 0.14
CA LYS A 236 10.32 14.20 1.23
C LYS A 236 9.07 14.94 1.71
N GLU A 237 9.19 16.24 1.99
CA GLU A 237 8.05 17.06 2.42
C GLU A 237 6.98 17.24 1.34
N GLU A 238 7.37 17.42 0.07
CA GLU A 238 6.42 17.51 -1.05
C GLU A 238 5.63 16.18 -1.21
N PHE A 239 6.31 15.02 -1.20
CA PHE A 239 5.64 13.72 -1.22
C PHE A 239 4.72 13.54 -0.02
N ARG A 240 5.16 13.90 1.19
CA ARG A 240 4.35 13.84 2.40
C ARG A 240 3.07 14.69 2.28
N GLU A 241 3.17 15.90 1.74
CA GLU A 241 2.00 16.77 1.52
C GLU A 241 1.02 16.14 0.52
N HIS A 242 1.52 15.63 -0.61
CA HIS A 242 0.67 14.97 -1.61
C HIS A 242 -0.05 13.74 -1.06
N PHE A 243 0.63 12.88 -0.29
CA PHE A 243 0.00 11.69 0.31
C PHE A 243 -1.02 12.04 1.39
N ARG A 244 -0.79 13.11 2.17
CA ARG A 244 -1.79 13.67 3.09
C ARG A 244 -3.04 14.16 2.36
N ASN A 245 -2.87 14.81 1.20
CA ASN A 245 -4.00 15.24 0.39
C ASN A 245 -4.75 14.06 -0.23
N ILE A 246 -4.02 13.05 -0.74
CA ILE A 246 -4.64 11.81 -1.25
C ILE A 246 -5.44 11.12 -0.15
N SER A 247 -4.91 11.05 1.08
CA SER A 247 -5.62 10.48 2.24
C SER A 247 -6.97 11.20 2.48
N ARG A 248 -7.01 12.53 2.35
CA ARG A 248 -8.25 13.31 2.45
C ARG A 248 -9.20 13.09 1.26
N ILE A 249 -8.66 12.89 0.05
CA ILE A 249 -9.47 12.55 -1.13
C ILE A 249 -10.14 11.18 -0.92
N MET A 250 -9.49 10.23 -0.24
CA MET A 250 -10.09 8.93 0.06
C MET A 250 -11.34 9.04 0.94
N ASP A 251 -11.45 10.06 1.80
CA ASP A 251 -12.67 10.31 2.59
C ASP A 251 -13.89 10.63 1.72
N CYS A 252 -13.70 11.08 0.48
CA CYS A 252 -14.76 11.34 -0.48
C CYS A 252 -15.20 10.10 -1.28
N VAL A 253 -14.61 8.93 -1.04
CA VAL A 253 -14.97 7.68 -1.73
C VAL A 253 -16.26 7.12 -1.13
N GLY A 254 -17.34 7.10 -1.93
CA GLY A 254 -18.66 6.63 -1.50
C GLY A 254 -18.82 5.10 -1.39
N CYS A 255 -17.78 4.33 -1.67
CA CYS A 255 -17.76 2.88 -1.50
C CYS A 255 -16.90 2.54 -0.27
N ASP A 256 -17.51 1.99 0.79
CA ASP A 256 -16.81 1.79 2.08
C ASP A 256 -15.60 0.85 1.96
N LYS A 257 -15.75 -0.29 1.28
CA LYS A 257 -14.62 -1.21 1.04
C LYS A 257 -13.53 -0.56 0.19
N CYS A 258 -13.91 0.23 -0.81
CA CYS A 258 -12.96 0.96 -1.65
C CYS A 258 -12.21 2.04 -0.86
N ARG A 259 -12.90 2.72 0.06
CA ARG A 259 -12.30 3.70 0.98
C ARG A 259 -11.33 3.02 1.94
N LEU A 260 -11.72 1.89 2.53
CA LEU A 260 -10.88 1.10 3.44
C LEU A 260 -9.56 0.70 2.76
N TRP A 261 -9.64 0.01 1.63
CA TRP A 261 -8.44 -0.44 0.90
C TRP A 261 -7.67 0.73 0.31
N GLY A 262 -8.35 1.77 -0.16
CA GLY A 262 -7.72 3.00 -0.65
C GLY A 262 -6.89 3.70 0.43
N LYS A 263 -7.43 3.89 1.64
CA LYS A 263 -6.68 4.44 2.78
C LYS A 263 -5.52 3.54 3.19
N LEU A 264 -5.74 2.23 3.27
CA LEU A 264 -4.71 1.26 3.66
C LEU A 264 -3.53 1.27 2.68
N GLN A 265 -3.80 1.17 1.38
CA GLN A 265 -2.76 1.08 0.36
C GLN A 265 -2.02 2.41 0.17
N VAL A 266 -2.71 3.55 0.24
CA VAL A 266 -2.06 4.87 0.20
C VAL A 266 -1.18 5.07 1.43
N THR A 267 -1.64 4.65 2.60
CA THR A 267 -0.85 4.70 3.83
C THR A 267 0.39 3.83 3.72
N GLY A 268 0.25 2.57 3.29
CA GLY A 268 1.38 1.65 3.11
C GLY A 268 2.43 2.19 2.14
N LEU A 269 1.99 2.74 1.00
CA LEU A 269 2.87 3.38 0.03
C LEU A 269 3.54 4.64 0.61
N GLY A 270 2.80 5.45 1.38
CA GLY A 270 3.34 6.61 2.10
C GLY A 270 4.40 6.21 3.14
N THR A 271 4.16 5.12 3.87
CA THR A 271 5.11 4.53 4.83
C THR A 271 6.35 3.98 4.12
N ALA A 272 6.19 3.33 2.96
CA ALA A 272 7.31 2.88 2.15
C ALA A 272 8.19 4.06 1.71
N LEU A 273 7.59 5.15 1.24
CA LEU A 273 8.32 6.37 0.91
C LEU A 273 8.98 7.01 2.15
N LYS A 274 8.28 7.04 3.29
CA LYS A 274 8.85 7.49 4.57
C LYS A 274 10.14 6.74 4.90
N ILE A 275 10.15 5.42 4.77
CA ILE A 275 11.34 4.58 4.99
C ILE A 275 12.45 4.94 4.01
N LEU A 276 12.15 4.99 2.70
CA LEU A 276 13.14 5.25 1.65
C LEU A 276 13.82 6.60 1.81
N PHE A 277 13.08 7.64 2.20
CA PHE A 277 13.59 9.00 2.43
C PHE A 277 14.27 9.21 3.79
N SER A 278 14.19 8.26 4.72
CA SER A 278 14.61 8.54 6.10
C SER A 278 16.12 8.57 6.29
N GLY A 279 16.95 8.06 5.37
CA GLY A 279 18.42 8.07 5.48
C GLY A 279 19.01 7.26 6.65
N ASN A 280 18.21 7.00 7.68
CA ASN A 280 18.55 6.35 8.94
C ASN A 280 18.90 4.87 8.78
N PHE A 281 18.58 4.29 7.62
CA PHE A 281 18.83 2.90 7.28
C PHE A 281 20.06 2.71 6.38
N ASP A 282 20.77 3.80 6.05
CA ASP A 282 21.91 3.79 5.09
C ASP A 282 23.28 3.56 5.77
N GLN A 283 23.33 3.36 7.09
CA GLN A 283 24.59 3.10 7.81
C GLN A 283 24.96 1.60 7.80
N PRO A 284 26.24 1.25 7.53
CA PRO A 284 26.68 -0.14 7.48
C PRO A 284 26.62 -0.84 8.86
N LEU A 285 26.35 -2.15 8.82
CA LEU A 285 26.15 -3.05 9.97
C LEU A 285 27.23 -2.94 11.07
N ASP A 286 28.47 -2.55 10.74
CA ASP A 286 29.60 -2.55 11.68
C ASP A 286 29.53 -1.48 12.79
N GLN A 287 28.59 -0.52 12.70
CA GLN A 287 28.34 0.46 13.76
C GLN A 287 27.08 0.16 14.61
N GLN A 288 26.43 -1.00 14.40
CA GLN A 288 25.21 -1.40 15.12
C GLN A 288 25.44 -1.76 16.61
N LEU A 289 26.68 -1.77 17.10
CA LEU A 289 26.97 -2.02 18.53
C LEU A 289 26.59 -0.85 19.45
N ASN A 290 26.15 0.30 18.91
CA ASN A 290 25.54 1.38 19.69
C ASN A 290 24.01 1.43 19.49
N LEU A 291 23.32 0.35 19.87
CA LEU A 291 21.84 0.31 19.99
C LEU A 291 21.27 1.41 20.91
N SER A 292 22.10 1.99 21.78
CA SER A 292 21.78 3.15 22.62
C SER A 292 21.82 4.49 21.88
N ALA A 293 22.49 4.59 20.73
CA ALA A 293 22.51 5.78 19.87
C ALA A 293 21.37 5.78 18.84
N VAL A 294 20.89 4.61 18.39
CA VAL A 294 19.68 4.47 17.58
C VAL A 294 18.43 4.93 18.33
N LYS A 295 18.42 4.78 19.67
CA LYS A 295 17.41 5.36 20.57
C LYS A 295 17.36 6.90 20.54
N GLN A 296 18.35 7.59 19.99
CA GLN A 296 18.41 9.06 19.96
C GLN A 296 17.99 9.70 18.62
N THR A 297 17.64 8.94 17.59
CA THR A 297 17.16 9.50 16.31
C THR A 297 15.76 9.00 15.93
N LYS A 298 14.73 9.69 16.46
CA LYS A 298 13.41 10.09 15.91
C LYS A 298 12.65 9.28 14.84
N PHE A 299 13.11 8.11 14.37
CA PHE A 299 12.36 7.30 13.41
C PHE A 299 11.59 6.20 14.13
N GLN A 300 10.27 6.31 14.08
CA GLN A 300 9.35 5.31 14.57
C GLN A 300 8.23 5.14 13.54
N LEU A 301 7.81 3.89 13.36
CA LEU A 301 6.60 3.55 12.64
C LEU A 301 5.51 3.21 13.66
N SER A 302 4.33 3.80 13.50
CA SER A 302 3.17 3.40 14.29
C SER A 302 2.68 2.00 13.88
N ARG A 303 1.87 1.35 14.73
CA ARG A 303 1.18 0.11 14.37
C ARG A 303 0.41 0.24 13.06
N GLY A 304 -0.35 1.32 12.89
CA GLY A 304 -1.10 1.59 11.65
C GLY A 304 -0.22 1.69 10.40
N GLU A 305 0.96 2.30 10.51
CA GLU A 305 1.95 2.35 9.41
C GLU A 305 2.49 0.95 9.08
N ILE A 306 2.82 0.15 10.10
CA ILE A 306 3.36 -1.22 9.93
C ILE A 306 2.31 -2.13 9.27
N VAL A 307 1.09 -2.14 9.80
CA VAL A 307 -0.02 -2.94 9.27
C VAL A 307 -0.30 -2.55 7.82
N SER A 308 -0.35 -1.24 7.53
CA SER A 308 -0.58 -0.74 6.17
C SER A 308 0.55 -1.11 5.21
N LEU A 309 1.81 -1.05 5.65
CA LEU A 309 2.98 -1.39 4.84
C LEU A 309 2.93 -2.84 4.36
N PHE A 310 2.75 -3.80 5.28
CA PHE A 310 2.69 -5.22 4.90
C PHE A 310 1.45 -5.55 4.08
N ASN A 311 0.29 -4.99 4.42
CA ASN A 311 -0.95 -5.26 3.68
C ASN A 311 -0.94 -4.64 2.28
N ALA A 312 -0.40 -3.42 2.11
CA ALA A 312 -0.23 -2.81 0.80
C ALA A 312 0.68 -3.67 -0.10
N PHE A 313 1.84 -4.08 0.43
CA PHE A 313 2.76 -4.95 -0.30
C PHE A 313 2.12 -6.31 -0.63
N GLY A 314 1.35 -6.86 0.31
CA GLY A 314 0.59 -8.10 0.11
C GLY A 314 -0.44 -7.99 -1.01
N ARG A 315 -1.11 -6.84 -1.18
CA ARG A 315 -1.99 -6.60 -2.34
C ARG A 315 -1.18 -6.52 -3.64
N LEU A 316 -0.07 -5.80 -3.67
CA LEU A 316 0.78 -5.77 -4.87
C LEU A 316 1.28 -7.17 -5.27
N SER A 317 1.71 -7.96 -4.28
CA SER A 317 2.11 -9.36 -4.47
C SER A 317 0.97 -10.21 -5.02
N ARG A 318 -0.24 -10.08 -4.45
CA ARG A 318 -1.44 -10.77 -4.94
C ARG A 318 -1.77 -10.39 -6.39
N SER A 319 -1.75 -9.09 -6.72
CA SER A 319 -1.97 -8.61 -8.08
C SER A 319 -1.01 -9.24 -9.08
N ILE A 320 0.29 -9.34 -8.75
CA ILE A 320 1.28 -9.98 -9.62
C ILE A 320 0.97 -11.47 -9.81
N MET A 321 0.61 -12.19 -8.74
CA MET A 321 0.19 -13.58 -8.85
C MET A 321 -1.04 -13.73 -9.76
N GLU A 322 -2.02 -12.83 -9.64
CA GLU A 322 -3.20 -12.85 -10.51
C GLU A 322 -2.88 -12.57 -11.98
N LEU A 323 -1.83 -11.81 -12.29
CA LEU A 323 -1.39 -11.67 -13.68
C LEU A 323 -0.98 -13.02 -14.30
N ASP A 324 -0.32 -13.88 -13.52
CA ASP A 324 0.06 -15.22 -13.99
C ASP A 324 -1.17 -16.13 -14.13
N ASN A 325 -2.15 -16.03 -13.23
CA ASN A 325 -3.42 -16.74 -13.36
C ASN A 325 -4.18 -16.32 -14.62
N PHE A 326 -4.35 -15.02 -14.85
CA PHE A 326 -4.98 -14.51 -16.07
C PHE A 326 -4.22 -14.91 -17.33
N ARG A 327 -2.88 -14.90 -17.30
CA ARG A 327 -2.08 -15.38 -18.44
C ARG A 327 -2.37 -16.84 -18.75
N GLN A 328 -2.47 -17.70 -17.73
CA GLN A 328 -2.80 -19.12 -17.94
C GLN A 328 -4.21 -19.31 -18.48
N GLU A 329 -5.18 -18.52 -18.03
CA GLU A 329 -6.56 -18.59 -18.51
C GLU A 329 -6.73 -18.08 -19.95
N ILE A 330 -6.01 -17.03 -20.33
CA ILE A 330 -6.03 -16.48 -21.70
C ILE A 330 -5.36 -17.43 -22.70
N LEU A 331 -4.39 -18.23 -22.26
CA LEU A 331 -3.67 -19.19 -23.11
C LEU A 331 -4.39 -20.54 -23.24
N ARG A 332 -5.44 -20.80 -22.44
CA ARG A 332 -6.31 -21.96 -22.56
C ARG A 332 -7.39 -21.70 -23.60
#